data_AF-A0A0G2ID11-F1
#
_entry.id   AF-A0A0G2ID11-F1
#
_cell.length_a   1.000
_cell.length_b   1.000
_cell.length_c   1.000
_cell.angle_alpha   90.00
_cell.angle_beta   90.00
_cell.angle_gamma   90.00
#
_symmetry.space_group_name_H-M   'P 1'
#
loop_
_entity.id
_entity.type
_entity.pdbx_description
1 polymer ?
#
loop_
_entity_poly.entity_id
_entity_poly.type
_entity_poly.pdbx_seq_one_letter_code
_entity_poly.pdbx_strand_id
1 'polypeptide(L)'
;MASDTDSEFDLSLEDEQLLASLAENTAPKPADASAFPHDAPSSLHSSSQGRPPLVGIARTSSVNAFVHKTQPQSTPSVIPADDVKYPDLSDLTAGAWCELQYEYTLTRLPGGKKTRTTAMKEGSKLHQKLEDEVYTTVQVEIATKEDAFGLKVWNIIQGLRTLRDTGLTRELEVWGLVDGNVVNGLIDFLSYQNPSPEFEEEWLSSQGSQAGAEEKSQHKITNFFPWDQPEQSRPRHIRKVYLTDVKTRGSRSMPKGTALRPTKVQLYLYHRFLSDMASDKVNFLQVFGRYGLDVHAPFSDAFLAQIGELHDDVFHDSSSVLSSTTDPSQDSDKHDLLKYRTLQELVPLLRDELRLTFPAGSDSLGSVVTVDYRLRGQEGEQIGTNIVAVDPQVLDQYLGDYMQWWRGERSATGVEIEEAYKCSFCEFAEICSWREEIDKENLRRAQEKTCAQRMGEVGAGGRRKPGPKALNEEAQG
;
A
#
# COMPACT_ATOMS: atom_id res chain seq x y z
N MET A 1 -12.34 -48.03 31.44
CA MET A 1 -11.60 -47.47 32.59
C MET A 1 -10.59 -46.50 32.04
N ALA A 2 -10.55 -45.31 32.64
CA ALA A 2 -9.80 -44.10 32.27
C ALA A 2 -10.31 -43.36 31.01
N SER A 3 -10.33 -42.04 31.17
CA SER A 3 -11.19 -41.01 30.60
C SER A 3 -10.34 -39.84 30.07
N ASP A 4 -11.03 -38.79 29.62
CA ASP A 4 -10.60 -37.38 29.49
C ASP A 4 -10.23 -36.92 28.06
N THR A 5 -10.72 -35.79 27.52
CA THR A 5 -11.76 -34.81 27.90
C THR A 5 -12.02 -33.93 26.68
N ASP A 6 -13.30 -33.68 26.35
CA ASP A 6 -13.76 -32.54 25.55
C ASP A 6 -13.67 -31.26 26.40
N SER A 7 -13.25 -30.13 25.81
CA SER A 7 -13.41 -28.80 26.43
C SER A 7 -14.13 -27.86 25.46
N GLU A 8 -15.45 -27.79 25.61
CA GLU A 8 -16.26 -26.61 25.30
C GLU A 8 -15.69 -25.40 26.07
N PHE A 9 -15.48 -24.29 25.37
CA PHE A 9 -15.20 -23.00 26.00
C PHE A 9 -16.54 -22.33 26.34
N ASP A 10 -16.92 -22.42 27.61
CA ASP A 10 -18.03 -21.70 28.24
C ASP A 10 -17.59 -20.26 28.54
N LEU A 11 -18.34 -19.26 28.07
CA LEU A 11 -18.10 -17.84 28.32
C LEU A 11 -18.69 -17.48 29.69
N SER A 12 -17.91 -16.82 30.55
CA SER A 12 -18.35 -16.48 31.90
C SER A 12 -19.45 -15.41 31.88
N LEU A 13 -20.44 -15.56 32.78
CA LEU A 13 -21.59 -14.68 33.03
C LEU A 13 -21.25 -13.21 33.37
N GLU A 14 -19.97 -12.85 33.44
CA GLU A 14 -19.50 -11.48 33.65
C GLU A 14 -19.41 -10.69 32.31
N ASP A 15 -19.22 -11.39 31.19
CA ASP A 15 -19.15 -10.79 29.85
C ASP A 15 -20.54 -10.41 29.29
N GLU A 16 -21.61 -11.10 29.71
CA GLU A 16 -22.99 -10.72 29.36
C GLU A 16 -23.47 -9.47 30.11
N GLN A 17 -22.96 -9.19 31.32
CA GLN A 17 -23.37 -8.03 32.11
C GLN A 17 -22.73 -6.72 31.63
N LEU A 18 -21.55 -6.78 31.01
CA LEU A 18 -20.91 -5.61 30.41
C LEU A 18 -21.65 -5.12 29.16
N LEU A 19 -22.22 -6.05 28.37
CA LEU A 19 -22.96 -5.76 27.14
C LEU A 19 -24.36 -5.16 27.41
N ALA A 20 -24.96 -5.42 28.58
CA ALA A 20 -26.26 -4.85 28.95
C ALA A 20 -26.17 -3.39 29.45
N SER A 21 -25.01 -2.92 29.90
CA SER A 21 -24.83 -1.57 30.48
C SER A 21 -24.62 -0.46 29.44
N LEU A 22 -24.40 -0.80 28.17
CA LEU A 22 -24.15 0.15 27.08
C LEU A 22 -25.42 0.56 26.30
N ALA A 23 -26.59 0.06 26.69
CA ALA A 23 -27.85 0.27 25.96
C ALA A 23 -28.79 1.35 26.54
N GLU A 24 -28.44 1.98 27.68
CA GLU A 24 -29.26 3.06 28.25
C GLU A 24 -28.40 4.28 28.56
N ASN A 25 -28.43 5.28 27.68
CA ASN A 25 -28.74 6.66 28.07
C ASN A 25 -28.75 7.60 26.86
N THR A 26 -29.93 8.14 26.60
CA THR A 26 -30.23 9.12 25.55
C THR A 26 -30.51 10.48 26.18
N ALA A 27 -30.02 11.54 25.51
CA ALA A 27 -30.41 12.95 25.54
C ALA A 27 -29.69 13.93 26.52
N PRO A 28 -29.23 15.11 26.04
CA PRO A 28 -28.59 16.17 26.84
C PRO A 28 -29.52 17.38 27.11
N LYS A 29 -29.24 18.17 28.16
CA LYS A 29 -29.68 19.57 28.36
C LYS A 29 -28.83 20.29 29.45
N PRO A 30 -28.83 21.64 29.57
CA PRO A 30 -27.62 22.48 29.42
C PRO A 30 -27.31 23.44 30.61
N ALA A 31 -26.24 24.25 30.42
CA ALA A 31 -25.80 25.44 31.20
C ALA A 31 -25.10 25.12 32.55
N ASP A 32 -24.16 25.90 33.13
CA ASP A 32 -23.76 27.31 32.95
C ASP A 32 -22.38 27.58 33.61
N ALA A 33 -21.91 28.82 33.49
CA ALA A 33 -20.56 29.35 33.72
C ALA A 33 -19.95 29.42 35.16
N SER A 34 -18.62 29.65 35.14
CA SER A 34 -17.77 30.45 36.06
C SER A 34 -17.12 29.78 37.29
N ALA A 35 -15.78 29.81 37.34
CA ALA A 35 -14.94 30.51 38.35
C ALA A 35 -13.47 30.04 38.34
N PHE A 36 -12.54 30.99 38.23
CA PHE A 36 -11.10 30.85 38.59
C PHE A 36 -10.93 30.89 40.13
N PRO A 37 -9.82 30.39 40.72
CA PRO A 37 -8.63 31.24 40.91
C PRO A 37 -7.24 30.54 40.83
N HIS A 38 -6.27 31.43 40.63
CA HIS A 38 -4.80 31.39 40.68
C HIS A 38 -4.11 30.44 41.67
N ASP A 39 -2.98 29.84 41.28
CA ASP A 39 -1.62 30.28 41.68
C ASP A 39 -0.51 29.40 41.07
N ALA A 40 0.56 30.06 40.63
CA ALA A 40 1.84 29.50 40.15
C ALA A 40 2.88 29.60 41.33
N PRO A 41 4.14 29.08 41.27
CA PRO A 41 5.07 29.35 40.16
C PRO A 41 6.17 28.30 39.86
N SER A 42 6.88 28.58 38.76
CA SER A 42 8.27 28.16 38.43
C SER A 42 8.47 26.69 38.06
N SER A 43 9.21 26.27 37.04
CA SER A 43 10.01 26.86 35.96
C SER A 43 10.80 25.65 35.43
N LEU A 44 10.90 25.43 34.11
CA LEU A 44 12.11 24.94 33.45
C LEU A 44 11.83 24.84 31.95
N HIS A 45 12.66 25.56 31.22
CA HIS A 45 12.64 25.74 29.78
C HIS A 45 12.64 24.40 29.02
N SER A 46 11.68 24.22 28.11
CA SER A 46 11.79 23.29 27.00
C SER A 46 11.63 24.07 25.71
N SER A 47 12.69 24.04 24.92
CA SER A 47 12.86 24.68 23.62
C SER A 47 11.72 24.27 22.68
N SER A 48 10.91 25.23 22.25
CA SER A 48 9.94 25.02 21.18
C SER A 48 10.71 24.73 19.89
N GLN A 49 10.76 23.46 19.48
CA GLN A 49 11.02 23.14 18.08
C GLN A 49 9.84 23.70 17.28
N GLY A 50 10.08 24.81 16.59
CA GLY A 50 9.09 25.38 15.68
C GLY A 50 8.73 24.35 14.62
N ARG A 51 7.44 24.00 14.52
CA ARG A 51 6.92 23.14 13.47
C ARG A 51 7.23 23.81 12.13
N PRO A 52 7.80 23.11 11.13
CA PRO A 52 8.03 23.69 9.82
C PRO A 52 6.70 24.24 9.25
N PRO A 53 6.73 25.32 8.45
CA PRO A 53 5.52 25.83 7.82
C PRO A 53 4.90 24.73 6.96
N LEU A 54 3.58 24.51 7.12
CA LEU A 54 2.85 23.52 6.34
C LEU A 54 2.87 23.91 4.86
N VAL A 55 3.07 22.93 3.97
CA VAL A 55 3.08 23.15 2.52
C VAL A 55 1.64 23.08 2.00
N GLY A 56 1.22 24.03 1.16
CA GLY A 56 -0.10 23.97 0.52
C GLY A 56 -0.17 22.81 -0.45
N ILE A 57 -1.13 21.89 -0.27
CA ILE A 57 -1.46 20.88 -1.28
C ILE A 57 -2.83 21.19 -1.87
N ALA A 58 -2.87 21.34 -3.19
CA ALA A 58 -4.09 21.62 -3.90
C ALA A 58 -4.95 20.35 -4.00
N ARG A 59 -6.23 20.49 -3.65
CA ARG A 59 -7.23 19.43 -3.73
C ARG A 59 -8.52 20.01 -4.26
N THR A 60 -9.40 19.13 -4.72
CA THR A 60 -10.79 19.52 -4.95
C THR A 60 -11.71 18.43 -4.45
N SER A 61 -12.93 18.82 -4.08
CA SER A 61 -14.02 17.90 -3.76
C SER A 61 -14.39 17.00 -4.95
N SER A 62 -13.94 17.31 -6.17
CA SER A 62 -14.38 16.68 -7.42
C SER A 62 -13.30 15.90 -8.21
N VAL A 63 -12.03 15.77 -7.75
CA VAL A 63 -10.97 15.06 -8.52
C VAL A 63 -11.41 13.63 -8.75
N ASN A 64 -11.78 12.95 -7.66
CA ASN A 64 -12.20 11.55 -7.71
C ASN A 64 -13.49 11.39 -8.52
N ALA A 65 -14.41 12.37 -8.50
CA ALA A 65 -15.63 12.30 -9.29
C ALA A 65 -15.39 12.46 -10.81
N PHE A 66 -14.41 13.27 -11.21
CA PHE A 66 -14.04 13.45 -12.62
C PHE A 66 -13.15 12.29 -13.10
N VAL A 67 -12.11 11.95 -12.35
CA VAL A 67 -11.16 10.86 -12.67
C VAL A 67 -11.85 9.49 -12.64
N HIS A 68 -12.82 9.23 -11.75
CA HIS A 68 -13.60 7.99 -11.82
C HIS A 68 -14.56 7.92 -13.02
N LYS A 69 -14.93 9.06 -13.62
CA LYS A 69 -15.70 9.09 -14.88
C LYS A 69 -14.79 8.89 -16.09
N THR A 70 -13.52 9.32 -16.01
CA THR A 70 -12.52 9.12 -17.06
C THR A 70 -11.88 7.73 -16.93
N GLN A 71 -12.44 6.72 -17.62
CA GLN A 71 -11.83 5.39 -17.64
C GLN A 71 -10.59 5.36 -18.56
N PRO A 72 -9.53 4.63 -18.19
CA PRO A 72 -8.42 4.40 -19.11
C PRO A 72 -8.94 3.63 -20.34
N GLN A 73 -8.65 4.15 -21.53
CA GLN A 73 -8.92 3.52 -22.81
C GLN A 73 -8.06 2.27 -22.99
N SER A 74 -8.67 1.23 -23.55
CA SER A 74 -7.99 -0.01 -23.87
C SER A 74 -6.93 0.20 -24.96
N THR A 75 -5.77 -0.45 -24.78
CA THR A 75 -4.92 -0.78 -25.94
C THR A 75 -5.66 -1.80 -26.80
N PRO A 76 -5.47 -1.83 -28.13
CA PRO A 76 -6.04 -2.90 -28.96
C PRO A 76 -5.38 -4.23 -28.58
N SER A 77 -5.99 -4.92 -27.62
CA SER A 77 -5.72 -6.30 -27.28
C SER A 77 -6.82 -7.16 -27.89
N VAL A 78 -6.49 -8.41 -28.20
CA VAL A 78 -7.33 -9.39 -28.92
C VAL A 78 -8.57 -9.84 -28.10
N ILE A 79 -8.82 -9.21 -26.96
CA ILE A 79 -9.96 -9.47 -26.07
C ILE A 79 -11.03 -8.38 -26.31
N PRO A 80 -12.31 -8.73 -26.54
CA PRO A 80 -13.37 -7.75 -26.84
C PRO A 80 -13.43 -6.60 -25.84
N ALA A 81 -13.51 -5.38 -26.36
CA ALA A 81 -13.00 -4.16 -25.74
C ALA A 81 -14.01 -3.31 -24.95
N ASP A 82 -15.20 -3.81 -24.63
CA ASP A 82 -16.29 -2.89 -24.25
C ASP A 82 -16.56 -2.74 -22.74
N ASP A 83 -15.94 -3.50 -21.83
CA ASP A 83 -16.20 -3.35 -20.38
C ASP A 83 -14.99 -3.63 -19.44
N VAL A 84 -13.77 -3.78 -19.96
CA VAL A 84 -12.60 -4.09 -19.11
C VAL A 84 -12.05 -2.82 -18.48
N LYS A 85 -12.56 -2.48 -17.29
CA LYS A 85 -11.91 -1.52 -16.39
C LYS A 85 -10.59 -2.12 -15.90
N TYR A 86 -9.47 -1.63 -16.40
CA TYR A 86 -8.14 -2.08 -16.00
C TYR A 86 -7.87 -1.86 -14.50
N PRO A 87 -7.09 -2.75 -13.86
CA PRO A 87 -6.86 -2.71 -12.43
C PRO A 87 -6.06 -1.47 -12.01
N ASP A 88 -6.51 -0.81 -10.95
CA ASP A 88 -5.65 0.08 -10.17
C ASP A 88 -4.71 -0.71 -9.24
N LEU A 89 -3.85 -0.03 -8.48
CA LEU A 89 -2.93 -0.73 -7.58
C LEU A 89 -3.64 -1.48 -6.46
N SER A 90 -4.82 -1.00 -6.02
CA SER A 90 -5.63 -1.71 -5.03
C SER A 90 -6.25 -2.98 -5.60
N ASP A 91 -6.59 -2.96 -6.88
CA ASP A 91 -7.02 -4.12 -7.66
C ASP A 91 -5.86 -5.13 -7.80
N LEU A 92 -4.65 -4.66 -8.11
CA LEU A 92 -3.46 -5.52 -8.21
C LEU A 92 -3.05 -6.20 -6.90
N THR A 93 -3.38 -5.60 -5.77
CA THR A 93 -3.04 -6.13 -4.44
C THR A 93 -4.18 -6.97 -3.84
N ALA A 94 -5.40 -6.85 -4.37
CA ALA A 94 -6.56 -7.55 -3.82
C ALA A 94 -6.44 -9.08 -3.93
N GLY A 95 -5.87 -9.57 -5.04
CA GLY A 95 -5.64 -11.00 -5.25
C GLY A 95 -4.71 -11.65 -4.24
N ALA A 96 -3.75 -10.90 -3.70
CA ALA A 96 -2.82 -11.39 -2.69
C ALA A 96 -3.51 -11.77 -1.35
N TRP A 97 -4.73 -11.29 -1.11
CA TRP A 97 -5.55 -11.76 0.02
C TRP A 97 -6.27 -13.07 -0.32
N CYS A 98 -7.04 -13.07 -1.42
CA CYS A 98 -7.74 -14.22 -1.99
C CYS A 98 -8.25 -13.83 -3.38
N GLU A 99 -7.81 -14.50 -4.44
CA GLU A 99 -8.25 -14.19 -5.82
C GLU A 99 -9.75 -14.43 -5.99
N LEU A 100 -10.26 -15.56 -5.48
CA LEU A 100 -11.67 -15.91 -5.60
C LEU A 100 -12.59 -14.89 -4.89
N GLN A 101 -12.17 -14.37 -3.73
CA GLN A 101 -12.89 -13.29 -3.04
C GLN A 101 -12.95 -12.02 -3.92
N TYR A 102 -11.86 -11.72 -4.61
CA TYR A 102 -11.78 -10.56 -5.46
C TYR A 102 -12.55 -10.75 -6.78
N GLU A 103 -12.57 -11.95 -7.36
CA GLU A 103 -13.46 -12.31 -8.47
C GLU A 103 -14.93 -12.09 -8.09
N TYR A 104 -15.37 -12.53 -6.91
CA TYR A 104 -16.72 -12.26 -6.42
C TYR A 104 -16.98 -10.78 -6.17
N THR A 105 -15.98 -10.04 -5.71
CA THR A 105 -16.08 -8.57 -5.59
C THR A 105 -16.40 -7.95 -6.95
N LEU A 106 -15.67 -8.34 -8.00
CA LEU A 106 -15.86 -7.82 -9.36
C LEU A 106 -17.21 -8.24 -9.97
N THR A 107 -17.62 -9.49 -9.77
CA THR A 107 -18.76 -10.09 -10.48
C THR A 107 -20.09 -10.03 -9.72
N ARG A 108 -20.06 -9.93 -8.39
CA ARG A 108 -21.27 -10.03 -7.54
C ARG A 108 -21.64 -8.71 -6.88
N LEU A 109 -20.69 -7.80 -6.62
CA LEU A 109 -20.98 -6.53 -5.97
C LEU A 109 -21.31 -5.42 -6.98
N PRO A 110 -22.18 -4.46 -6.61
CA PRO A 110 -22.51 -3.32 -7.48
C PRO A 110 -21.26 -2.55 -7.91
N GLY A 111 -21.03 -2.47 -9.22
CA GLY A 111 -19.91 -1.74 -9.80
C GLY A 111 -18.53 -2.33 -9.51
N GLY A 112 -18.46 -3.61 -9.09
CA GLY A 112 -17.20 -4.32 -8.85
C GLY A 112 -16.39 -3.78 -7.67
N LYS A 113 -17.04 -3.15 -6.68
CA LYS A 113 -16.38 -2.45 -5.58
C LYS A 113 -16.65 -3.12 -4.23
N LYS A 114 -15.60 -3.25 -3.42
CA LYS A 114 -15.69 -3.74 -2.04
C LYS A 114 -16.59 -2.86 -1.17
N THR A 115 -17.37 -3.49 -0.31
CA THR A 115 -18.23 -2.82 0.66
C THR A 115 -17.38 -2.05 1.69
N ARG A 116 -17.63 -0.73 1.84
CA ARG A 116 -16.89 0.10 2.82
C ARG A 116 -17.29 -0.22 4.26
N THR A 117 -16.36 -0.75 5.03
CA THR A 117 -16.55 -1.04 6.46
C THR A 117 -16.24 0.17 7.35
N THR A 118 -16.71 0.17 8.60
CA THR A 118 -16.35 1.18 9.61
C THR A 118 -14.84 1.25 9.81
N ALA A 119 -14.19 0.08 9.84
CA ALA A 119 -12.75 -0.08 9.86
C ALA A 119 -12.02 0.72 8.76
N MET A 120 -12.51 0.62 7.52
CA MET A 120 -11.93 1.35 6.39
C MET A 120 -12.14 2.86 6.51
N LYS A 121 -13.30 3.31 7.01
CA LYS A 121 -13.57 4.75 7.22
C LYS A 121 -12.65 5.34 8.30
N GLU A 122 -12.42 4.61 9.38
CA GLU A 122 -11.50 5.00 10.45
C GLU A 122 -10.05 5.01 9.96
N GLY A 123 -9.66 4.03 9.14
CA GLY A 123 -8.38 4.04 8.43
C GLY A 123 -8.20 5.30 7.60
N SER A 124 -9.16 5.64 6.73
CA SER A 124 -9.09 6.87 5.91
C SER A 124 -8.94 8.13 6.76
N LYS A 125 -9.59 8.22 7.92
CA LYS A 125 -9.45 9.37 8.84
C LYS A 125 -8.04 9.47 9.42
N LEU A 126 -7.40 8.35 9.74
CA LEU A 126 -6.03 8.36 10.23
C LEU A 126 -5.06 8.84 9.15
N HIS A 127 -5.16 8.33 7.92
CA HIS A 127 -4.30 8.80 6.82
C HIS A 127 -4.48 10.29 6.56
N GLN A 128 -5.74 10.78 6.55
CA GLN A 128 -5.99 12.21 6.41
C GLN A 128 -5.32 13.03 7.51
N LYS A 129 -5.44 12.59 8.78
CA LYS A 129 -4.78 13.26 9.91
C LYS A 129 -3.26 13.30 9.74
N LEU A 130 -2.66 12.20 9.29
CA LEU A 130 -1.21 12.11 9.06
C LEU A 130 -0.76 13.00 7.92
N GLU A 131 -1.53 13.07 6.85
CA GLU A 131 -1.29 13.97 5.73
C GLU A 131 -1.38 15.44 6.16
N ASP A 132 -2.37 15.81 6.96
CA ASP A 132 -2.58 17.16 7.49
C ASP A 132 -1.43 17.61 8.43
N GLU A 133 -0.56 16.70 8.87
CA GLU A 133 0.68 17.04 9.61
C GLU A 133 1.76 17.65 8.70
N VAL A 134 1.69 17.38 7.39
CA VAL A 134 2.66 17.85 6.38
C VAL A 134 2.05 18.92 5.50
N TYR A 135 0.79 18.75 5.11
CA TYR A 135 0.13 19.64 4.15
C TYR A 135 -1.03 20.43 4.73
N THR A 136 -1.24 21.62 4.18
CA THR A 136 -2.51 22.33 4.31
C THR A 136 -3.31 22.15 3.04
N THR A 137 -4.53 21.63 3.14
CA THR A 137 -5.41 21.45 1.99
C THR A 137 -5.90 22.81 1.47
N VAL A 138 -5.66 23.10 0.19
CA VAL A 138 -6.22 24.25 -0.52
C VAL A 138 -7.22 23.77 -1.56
N GLN A 139 -8.41 24.38 -1.61
CA GLN A 139 -9.44 24.00 -2.57
C GLN A 139 -9.17 24.65 -3.94
N VAL A 140 -9.14 23.84 -4.98
CA VAL A 140 -8.95 24.24 -6.38
C VAL A 140 -10.20 23.86 -7.19
N GLU A 141 -10.56 24.70 -8.14
CA GLU A 141 -11.66 24.47 -9.07
C GLU A 141 -11.16 23.66 -10.27
N ILE A 142 -11.94 22.65 -10.65
CA ILE A 142 -11.63 21.77 -11.78
C ILE A 142 -12.78 21.85 -12.77
N ALA A 143 -12.49 22.33 -13.99
CA ALA A 143 -13.47 22.40 -15.06
C ALA A 143 -13.33 21.22 -16.04
N THR A 144 -12.10 20.76 -16.28
CA THR A 144 -11.77 19.75 -17.30
C THR A 144 -11.08 18.51 -16.71
N LYS A 145 -11.00 17.40 -17.48
CA LYS A 145 -10.19 16.22 -17.08
C LYS A 145 -8.71 16.58 -17.12
N GLU A 146 -8.32 17.49 -18.01
CA GLU A 146 -6.97 18.01 -18.13
C GLU A 146 -6.58 18.74 -16.85
N ASP A 147 -7.43 19.63 -16.30
CA ASP A 147 -7.20 20.29 -15.00
C ASP A 147 -6.99 19.26 -13.88
N ALA A 148 -7.79 18.18 -13.87
CA ALA A 148 -7.65 17.12 -12.88
C ALA A 148 -6.33 16.37 -12.96
N PHE A 149 -5.83 16.10 -14.16
CA PHE A 149 -4.51 15.50 -14.34
C PHE A 149 -3.38 16.51 -14.12
N GLY A 150 -3.58 17.78 -14.47
CA GLY A 150 -2.66 18.86 -14.17
C GLY A 150 -2.45 18.98 -12.66
N LEU A 151 -3.53 18.90 -11.89
CA LEU A 151 -3.48 18.88 -10.43
C LEU A 151 -2.71 17.67 -9.88
N LYS A 152 -2.90 16.49 -10.47
CA LYS A 152 -2.15 15.28 -10.07
C LYS A 152 -0.66 15.44 -10.31
N VAL A 153 -0.26 15.88 -11.52
CA VAL A 153 1.14 16.15 -11.86
C VAL A 153 1.73 17.18 -10.91
N TRP A 154 0.97 18.23 -10.61
CA TRP A 154 1.39 19.28 -9.68
C TRP A 154 1.60 18.76 -8.26
N ASN A 155 0.68 17.95 -7.74
CA ASN A 155 0.82 17.35 -6.41
C ASN A 155 2.03 16.42 -6.32
N ILE A 156 2.37 15.71 -7.40
CA ILE A 156 3.62 14.93 -7.47
C ILE A 156 4.84 15.85 -7.36
N ILE A 157 4.90 16.91 -8.19
CA ILE A 157 5.98 17.90 -8.15
C ILE A 157 6.13 18.49 -6.74
N GLN A 158 5.01 18.83 -6.11
CA GLN A 158 5.00 19.39 -4.76
C GLN A 158 5.44 18.41 -3.69
N GLY A 159 5.02 17.15 -3.77
CA GLY A 159 5.53 16.09 -2.90
C GLY A 159 7.05 15.88 -3.05
N LEU A 160 7.58 15.93 -4.29
CA LEU A 160 9.01 15.83 -4.56
C LEU A 160 9.80 16.99 -3.97
N ARG A 161 9.32 18.23 -4.12
CA ARG A 161 9.90 19.43 -3.49
C ARG A 161 9.89 19.34 -1.97
N THR A 162 8.73 19.01 -1.40
CA THR A 162 8.54 18.83 0.05
C THR A 162 9.51 17.80 0.61
N LEU A 163 9.70 16.68 -0.09
CA LEU A 163 10.67 15.66 0.28
C LEU A 163 12.09 16.22 0.34
N ARG A 164 12.53 16.98 -0.67
CA ARG A 164 13.88 17.58 -0.69
C ARG A 164 14.07 18.62 0.40
N ASP A 165 13.08 19.47 0.65
CA ASP A 165 13.19 20.61 1.56
C ASP A 165 13.07 20.21 3.02
N THR A 166 12.09 19.36 3.34
CA THR A 166 11.77 18.96 4.73
C THR A 166 12.39 17.63 5.13
N GLY A 167 12.74 16.81 4.13
CA GLY A 167 13.26 15.45 4.32
C GLY A 167 12.22 14.35 4.35
N LEU A 168 10.93 14.68 4.24
CA LEU A 168 9.82 13.73 4.16
C LEU A 168 8.67 14.25 3.28
N THR A 169 7.80 13.36 2.84
CA THR A 169 6.57 13.70 2.10
C THR A 169 5.51 12.63 2.34
N ARG A 170 4.23 12.97 2.14
CA ARG A 170 3.11 12.04 2.29
C ARG A 170 2.25 11.99 1.03
N GLU A 171 1.47 10.93 0.89
CA GLU A 171 0.46 10.78 -0.19
C GLU A 171 1.03 11.10 -1.58
N LEU A 172 2.21 10.56 -1.91
CA LEU A 172 2.85 10.80 -3.21
C LEU A 172 2.27 9.85 -4.27
N GLU A 173 1.65 10.41 -5.30
CA GLU A 173 1.14 9.63 -6.42
C GLU A 173 2.29 9.08 -7.28
N VAL A 174 2.19 7.80 -7.65
CA VAL A 174 3.16 7.11 -8.51
C VAL A 174 2.46 6.38 -9.64
N TRP A 175 3.09 6.33 -10.80
CA TRP A 175 2.55 5.69 -12.00
C TRP A 175 3.51 4.64 -12.51
N GLY A 176 2.94 3.51 -12.93
CA GLY A 176 3.71 2.43 -13.52
C GLY A 176 2.93 1.67 -14.57
N LEU A 177 3.61 0.72 -15.19
CA LEU A 177 3.04 -0.17 -16.19
C LEU A 177 3.05 -1.62 -15.68
N VAL A 178 1.93 -2.31 -15.85
CA VAL A 178 1.77 -3.74 -15.56
C VAL A 178 1.03 -4.39 -16.71
N ASP A 179 1.67 -5.37 -17.36
CA ASP A 179 1.15 -6.03 -18.57
C ASP A 179 0.69 -5.02 -19.65
N GLY A 180 1.52 -3.99 -19.83
CA GLY A 180 1.22 -2.88 -20.73
C GLY A 180 0.22 -1.87 -20.20
N ASN A 181 -0.50 -2.08 -19.10
CA ASN A 181 -1.56 -1.19 -18.58
C ASN A 181 -1.03 -0.16 -17.58
N VAL A 182 -1.61 1.05 -17.58
CA VAL A 182 -1.26 2.09 -16.62
C VAL A 182 -1.90 1.78 -15.28
N VAL A 183 -1.08 1.81 -14.22
CA VAL A 183 -1.51 1.58 -12.86
C VAL A 183 -1.03 2.75 -12.01
N ASN A 184 -1.93 3.30 -11.21
CA ASN A 184 -1.64 4.40 -10.29
C ASN A 184 -1.58 3.87 -8.86
N GLY A 185 -0.60 4.35 -8.11
CA GLY A 185 -0.43 4.11 -6.69
C GLY A 185 -0.35 5.42 -5.90
N LEU A 186 -0.58 5.33 -4.59
CA LEU A 186 -0.46 6.46 -3.67
C LEU A 186 0.39 6.01 -2.48
N ILE A 187 1.61 6.52 -2.38
CA ILE A 187 2.55 6.15 -1.32
C ILE A 187 2.26 7.01 -0.09
N ASP A 188 1.94 6.37 1.04
CA ASP A 188 1.55 7.08 2.27
C ASP A 188 2.67 7.97 2.81
N PHE A 189 3.92 7.50 2.79
CA PHE A 189 5.06 8.20 3.37
C PHE A 189 6.39 7.88 2.67
N LEU A 190 7.16 8.91 2.41
CA LEU A 190 8.56 8.82 1.96
C LEU A 190 9.44 9.67 2.89
N SER A 191 10.65 9.19 3.16
CA SER A 191 11.64 9.90 3.97
C SER A 191 13.06 9.57 3.56
N TYR A 192 14.00 10.46 3.83
CA TYR A 192 15.43 10.15 3.70
C TYR A 192 16.01 9.36 4.88
N GLN A 193 15.23 9.18 5.96
CA GLN A 193 15.68 8.43 7.12
C GLN A 193 15.59 6.92 6.83
N ASN A 194 16.73 6.23 6.93
CA ASN A 194 16.76 4.78 6.84
C ASN A 194 16.08 4.17 8.09
N PRO A 195 15.03 3.35 7.92
CA PRO A 195 14.32 2.73 9.04
C PRO A 195 15.14 1.65 9.75
N SER A 196 16.08 0.98 9.06
CA SER A 196 16.99 0.01 9.67
C SER A 196 18.28 -0.13 8.84
N PRO A 197 19.31 0.68 9.15
CA PRO A 197 20.59 0.64 8.46
C PRO A 197 21.28 -0.73 8.55
N GLU A 198 21.23 -1.34 9.74
CA GLU A 198 21.86 -2.63 10.05
C GLU A 198 21.28 -3.75 9.19
N PHE A 199 19.94 -3.81 9.08
CA PHE A 199 19.25 -4.82 8.29
C PHE A 199 19.51 -4.65 6.78
N GLU A 200 19.53 -3.41 6.28
CA GLU A 200 19.82 -3.16 4.87
C GLU A 200 21.26 -3.55 4.52
N GLU A 201 22.24 -3.23 5.38
CA GLU A 201 23.65 -3.58 5.17
C GLU A 201 23.86 -5.11 5.17
N GLU A 202 23.23 -5.83 6.10
CA GLU A 202 23.25 -7.30 6.15
C GLU A 202 22.66 -7.90 4.86
N TRP A 203 21.50 -7.39 4.42
CA TRP A 203 20.84 -7.84 3.21
C TRP A 203 21.72 -7.62 1.97
N LEU A 204 22.26 -6.41 1.79
CA LEU A 204 23.13 -6.08 0.66
C LEU A 204 24.40 -6.94 0.64
N SER A 205 24.98 -7.20 1.81
CA SER A 205 26.17 -8.07 1.96
C SER A 205 25.87 -9.52 1.56
N SER A 206 24.67 -10.01 1.88
CA SER A 206 24.23 -11.35 1.51
C SER A 206 24.03 -11.51 -0.01
N GLN A 207 23.52 -10.48 -0.69
CA GLN A 207 23.35 -10.49 -2.14
C GLN A 207 24.67 -10.36 -2.90
N GLY A 208 25.59 -9.50 -2.46
CA GLY A 208 26.92 -9.37 -3.07
C GLY A 208 27.75 -10.66 -3.02
N SER A 209 27.52 -11.48 -1.99
CA SER A 209 28.15 -12.79 -1.85
C SER A 209 27.58 -13.86 -2.80
N GLN A 210 26.35 -13.69 -3.28
CA GLN A 210 25.72 -14.59 -4.26
C GLN A 210 26.04 -14.21 -5.72
N ALA A 211 26.17 -12.92 -6.04
CA ALA A 211 26.55 -12.46 -7.38
C ALA A 211 28.01 -12.75 -7.75
N GLY A 212 28.90 -12.94 -6.75
CA GLY A 212 30.33 -13.22 -6.96
C GLY A 212 30.68 -14.67 -7.29
N ALA A 213 29.70 -15.57 -7.50
CA ALA A 213 29.95 -16.99 -7.74
C ALA A 213 30.09 -17.38 -9.23
N GLU A 214 29.70 -16.52 -10.18
CA GLU A 214 29.75 -16.83 -11.63
C GLU A 214 30.87 -16.14 -12.44
N GLU A 215 31.68 -15.26 -11.85
CA GLU A 215 32.89 -14.71 -12.50
C GLU A 215 34.15 -14.92 -11.65
N LYS A 216 34.65 -16.16 -11.62
CA LYS A 216 36.04 -16.44 -11.20
C LYS A 216 36.98 -16.43 -12.40
N SER A 217 37.43 -15.24 -12.82
CA SER A 217 38.79 -15.03 -13.36
C SER A 217 39.01 -13.57 -13.79
N GLN A 218 39.34 -12.69 -12.84
CA GLN A 218 40.54 -11.84 -12.89
C GLN A 218 40.54 -10.91 -11.67
N HIS A 219 41.32 -11.28 -10.66
CA HIS A 219 41.58 -10.43 -9.51
C HIS A 219 42.34 -9.16 -9.95
N LYS A 220 41.83 -7.98 -9.59
CA LYS A 220 42.68 -6.83 -9.24
C LYS A 220 42.61 -6.63 -7.73
N ILE A 221 43.56 -7.26 -7.05
CA ILE A 221 43.97 -6.90 -5.69
C ILE A 221 44.49 -5.47 -5.76
N THR A 222 43.73 -4.49 -5.27
CA THR A 222 44.25 -3.13 -5.05
C THR A 222 44.02 -2.60 -3.63
N ASN A 223 43.45 -3.39 -2.70
CA ASN A 223 43.16 -2.94 -1.34
C ASN A 223 44.19 -3.37 -0.28
N PHE A 224 45.44 -3.72 -0.66
CA PHE A 224 46.46 -4.21 0.30
C PHE A 224 47.68 -3.29 0.49
N PHE A 225 47.75 -2.10 -0.14
CA PHE A 225 48.84 -1.15 0.12
C PHE A 225 48.31 0.19 0.63
N PRO A 226 48.49 0.51 1.93
CA PRO A 226 48.07 1.77 2.54
C PRO A 226 49.22 2.78 2.48
N TRP A 227 49.55 3.32 1.32
CA TRP A 227 50.18 4.64 1.15
C TRP A 227 50.29 4.89 -0.36
N ASP A 228 49.91 6.10 -0.78
CA ASP A 228 49.85 6.63 -2.16
C ASP A 228 48.57 6.31 -2.96
N GLN A 229 47.46 6.96 -2.59
CA GLN A 229 46.41 7.29 -3.55
C GLN A 229 46.31 8.82 -3.69
N PRO A 230 46.35 9.38 -4.92
CA PRO A 230 46.00 10.78 -5.13
C PRO A 230 44.54 10.97 -4.73
N GLU A 231 44.20 12.14 -4.16
CA GLU A 231 42.84 12.51 -3.74
C GLU A 231 41.83 12.38 -4.90
N GLN A 232 41.32 11.17 -5.14
CA GLN A 232 40.20 10.90 -6.02
C GLN A 232 38.98 10.78 -5.12
N SER A 233 38.20 11.86 -5.11
CA SER A 233 36.80 11.99 -4.69
C SER A 233 36.25 10.82 -3.87
N ARG A 234 36.04 11.05 -2.56
CA ARG A 234 35.16 10.23 -1.73
C ARG A 234 33.89 9.89 -2.52
N PRO A 235 33.43 8.63 -2.55
CA PRO A 235 32.18 8.29 -3.23
C PRO A 235 31.09 9.21 -2.69
N ARG A 236 30.45 9.97 -3.57
CA ARG A 236 29.34 10.85 -3.18
C ARG A 236 28.30 9.96 -2.50
N HIS A 237 28.06 10.18 -1.21
CA HIS A 237 27.04 9.45 -0.48
C HIS A 237 25.68 9.83 -1.10
N ILE A 238 25.15 8.98 -1.96
CA ILE A 238 23.84 9.21 -2.58
C ILE A 238 22.81 9.12 -1.46
N ARG A 239 22.04 10.19 -1.26
CA ARG A 239 20.96 10.20 -0.27
C ARG A 239 19.87 9.24 -0.75
N LYS A 240 19.54 8.26 0.07
CA LYS A 240 18.53 7.23 -0.23
C LYS A 240 17.15 7.66 0.26
N VAL A 241 16.11 7.33 -0.49
CA VAL A 241 14.70 7.54 -0.14
C VAL A 241 14.07 6.20 0.25
N TYR A 242 13.41 6.17 1.40
CA TYR A 242 12.72 4.99 1.94
C TYR A 242 11.22 5.24 1.97
N LEU A 243 10.47 4.20 1.63
CA LEU A 243 9.01 4.23 1.61
C LEU A 243 8.42 3.47 2.79
N THR A 244 7.32 4.01 3.30
CA THR A 244 6.54 3.42 4.38
C THR A 244 5.06 3.45 4.03
N ASP A 245 4.39 2.32 4.19
CA ASP A 245 2.94 2.20 4.13
C ASP A 245 2.38 2.10 5.56
N VAL A 246 1.31 2.84 5.85
CA VAL A 246 0.67 2.87 7.16
C VAL A 246 -0.56 1.97 7.13
N LYS A 247 -0.64 1.00 8.05
CA LYS A 247 -1.79 0.10 8.17
C LYS A 247 -2.46 0.22 9.53
N THR A 248 -3.79 0.37 9.52
CA THR A 248 -4.58 0.39 10.76
C THR A 248 -5.04 -1.00 11.17
N ARG A 249 -4.95 -1.31 12.48
CA ARG A 249 -5.41 -2.57 13.06
C ARG A 249 -6.31 -2.36 14.27
N GLY A 250 -7.26 -3.26 14.48
CA GLY A 250 -8.03 -3.32 15.72
C GLY A 250 -7.32 -4.05 16.86
N SER A 251 -6.21 -4.75 16.59
CA SER A 251 -5.45 -5.54 17.56
C SER A 251 -4.02 -5.00 17.68
N ARG A 252 -3.48 -4.99 18.91
CA ARG A 252 -2.08 -4.65 19.21
C ARG A 252 -1.06 -5.74 18.85
N SER A 253 -1.52 -6.91 18.39
CA SER A 253 -0.61 -7.93 17.87
C SER A 253 0.07 -7.47 16.58
N MET A 254 1.25 -7.98 16.24
CA MET A 254 1.85 -7.77 14.92
C MET A 254 1.42 -8.90 13.97
N PRO A 255 1.01 -8.61 12.72
CA PRO A 255 0.75 -9.64 11.75
C PRO A 255 2.05 -10.38 11.40
N LYS A 256 1.93 -11.71 11.22
CA LYS A 256 3.06 -12.61 10.94
C LYS A 256 2.79 -13.43 9.68
N GLY A 257 3.88 -13.89 9.05
CA GLY A 257 3.82 -14.84 7.94
C GLY A 257 3.00 -14.32 6.76
N THR A 258 2.07 -15.13 6.30
CA THR A 258 1.32 -14.92 5.05
C THR A 258 0.33 -13.76 5.11
N ALA A 259 -0.07 -13.32 6.31
CA ALA A 259 -0.92 -12.13 6.50
C ALA A 259 -0.29 -10.84 5.96
N LEU A 260 1.04 -10.82 5.79
CA LEU A 260 1.80 -9.68 5.25
C LEU A 260 1.81 -9.65 3.72
N ARG A 261 1.38 -10.73 3.04
CA ARG A 261 1.51 -10.88 1.58
C ARG A 261 0.88 -9.71 0.80
N PRO A 262 -0.36 -9.25 1.08
CA PRO A 262 -0.94 -8.13 0.35
C PRO A 262 -0.14 -6.84 0.53
N THR A 263 0.29 -6.55 1.77
CA THR A 263 1.08 -5.36 2.07
C THR A 263 2.46 -5.41 1.42
N LYS A 264 3.10 -6.59 1.38
CA LYS A 264 4.37 -6.78 0.67
C LYS A 264 4.23 -6.50 -0.83
N VAL A 265 3.20 -7.08 -1.48
CA VAL A 265 2.92 -6.82 -2.91
C VAL A 265 2.67 -5.35 -3.15
N GLN A 266 1.89 -4.69 -2.29
CA GLN A 266 1.62 -3.25 -2.38
C GLN A 266 2.91 -2.43 -2.32
N LEU A 267 3.75 -2.67 -1.32
CA LEU A 267 5.03 -1.98 -1.15
C LEU A 267 5.99 -2.23 -2.31
N TYR A 268 6.05 -3.45 -2.85
CA TYR A 268 6.89 -3.78 -3.99
C TYR A 268 6.41 -3.10 -5.27
N LEU A 269 5.08 -3.01 -5.49
CA LEU A 269 4.52 -2.25 -6.60
C LEU A 269 4.86 -0.76 -6.48
N TYR A 270 4.69 -0.16 -5.29
CA TYR A 270 5.09 1.23 -5.05
C TYR A 270 6.58 1.45 -5.30
N HIS A 271 7.44 0.57 -4.79
CA HIS A 271 8.88 0.63 -5.00
C HIS A 271 9.23 0.57 -6.49
N ARG A 272 8.63 -0.38 -7.24
CA ARG A 272 8.85 -0.53 -8.68
C ARG A 272 8.40 0.70 -9.45
N PHE A 273 7.19 1.20 -9.20
CA PHE A 273 6.66 2.36 -9.92
C PHE A 273 7.48 3.61 -9.65
N LEU A 274 7.86 3.86 -8.39
CA LEU A 274 8.71 4.98 -8.04
C LEU A 274 10.12 4.83 -8.64
N SER A 275 10.67 3.61 -8.67
CA SER A 275 11.97 3.33 -9.31
C SER A 275 11.95 3.58 -10.82
N ASP A 276 10.86 3.20 -11.49
CA ASP A 276 10.69 3.43 -12.93
C ASP A 276 10.48 4.91 -13.24
N MET A 277 9.73 5.65 -12.42
CA MET A 277 9.61 7.10 -12.54
C MET A 277 10.96 7.81 -12.29
N ALA A 278 11.66 7.43 -11.23
CA ALA A 278 12.99 7.97 -10.89
C ALA A 278 14.02 7.74 -11.99
N SER A 279 13.91 6.61 -12.71
CA SER A 279 14.80 6.23 -13.82
C SER A 279 14.34 6.74 -15.19
N ASP A 280 13.32 7.62 -15.26
CA ASP A 280 12.69 8.12 -16.49
C ASP A 280 12.25 7.01 -17.47
N LYS A 281 11.83 5.86 -16.95
CA LYS A 281 11.29 4.73 -17.75
C LYS A 281 9.81 4.89 -18.06
N VAL A 282 9.10 5.74 -17.32
CA VAL A 282 7.67 5.98 -17.50
C VAL A 282 7.43 7.02 -18.58
N ASN A 283 6.66 6.65 -19.62
CA ASN A 283 6.20 7.60 -20.62
C ASN A 283 4.91 8.30 -20.15
N PHE A 284 5.05 9.49 -19.55
CA PHE A 284 3.93 10.29 -19.04
C PHE A 284 2.89 10.64 -20.13
N LEU A 285 3.31 10.85 -21.38
CA LEU A 285 2.37 11.13 -22.47
C LEU A 285 1.53 9.90 -22.82
N GLN A 286 2.11 8.70 -22.74
CA GLN A 286 1.36 7.46 -22.89
C GLN A 286 0.37 7.25 -21.73
N VAL A 287 0.74 7.66 -20.51
CA VAL A 287 -0.17 7.68 -19.35
C VAL A 287 -1.37 8.59 -19.64
N PHE A 288 -1.14 9.81 -20.12
CA PHE A 288 -2.22 10.75 -20.44
C PHE A 288 -3.10 10.26 -21.60
N GLY A 289 -2.48 9.73 -22.66
CA GLY A 289 -3.20 9.14 -23.79
C GLY A 289 -4.09 7.97 -23.37
N ARG A 290 -3.64 7.16 -22.41
CA ARG A 290 -4.47 6.10 -21.81
C ARG A 290 -5.71 6.64 -21.13
N TYR A 291 -5.69 7.82 -20.52
CA TYR A 291 -6.90 8.44 -19.98
C TYR A 291 -7.71 9.24 -21.01
N GLY A 292 -7.34 9.15 -22.30
CA GLY A 292 -7.98 9.89 -23.38
C GLY A 292 -7.88 11.41 -23.21
N LEU A 293 -6.82 11.90 -22.56
CA LEU A 293 -6.59 13.33 -22.34
C LEU A 293 -6.01 13.98 -23.60
N ASP A 294 -6.39 15.23 -23.85
CA ASP A 294 -5.69 16.05 -24.83
C ASP A 294 -4.53 16.76 -24.14
N VAL A 295 -3.30 16.31 -24.43
CA VAL A 295 -2.09 16.85 -23.79
C VAL A 295 -1.77 18.29 -24.20
N HIS A 296 -2.37 18.78 -25.29
CA HIS A 296 -2.20 20.13 -25.81
C HIS A 296 -3.34 21.07 -25.42
N ALA A 297 -4.43 20.55 -24.86
CA ALA A 297 -5.53 21.38 -24.41
C ALA A 297 -5.05 22.28 -23.25
N PRO A 298 -5.37 23.59 -23.29
CA PRO A 298 -5.01 24.50 -22.22
C PRO A 298 -5.82 24.18 -20.96
N PHE A 299 -5.18 24.34 -19.80
CA PHE A 299 -5.89 24.34 -18.53
C PHE A 299 -6.86 25.51 -18.42
N SER A 300 -7.87 25.38 -17.56
CA SER A 300 -8.81 26.47 -17.30
C SER A 300 -8.14 27.64 -16.57
N ASP A 301 -8.58 28.86 -16.87
CA ASP A 301 -8.03 30.09 -16.26
C ASP A 301 -8.17 30.09 -14.73
N ALA A 302 -9.28 29.55 -14.21
CA ALA A 302 -9.52 29.42 -12.77
C ALA A 302 -8.49 28.48 -12.12
N PHE A 303 -8.22 27.34 -12.75
CA PHE A 303 -7.20 26.40 -12.29
C PHE A 303 -5.80 27.03 -12.29
N LEU A 304 -5.44 27.70 -13.39
CA LEU A 304 -4.13 28.36 -13.53
C LEU A 304 -3.91 29.47 -12.50
N ALA A 305 -4.92 30.31 -12.25
CA ALA A 305 -4.85 31.36 -11.25
C ALA A 305 -4.61 30.79 -9.84
N GLN A 306 -5.34 29.73 -9.47
CA GLN A 306 -5.22 29.11 -8.16
C GLN A 306 -3.86 28.41 -7.98
N ILE A 307 -3.38 27.65 -8.97
CA ILE A 307 -2.07 26.99 -8.90
C ILE A 307 -0.93 28.01 -8.85
N GLY A 308 -1.06 29.12 -9.59
CA GLY A 308 -0.10 30.23 -9.53
C GLY A 308 -0.01 30.85 -8.13
N GLU A 309 -1.14 31.11 -7.47
CA GLU A 309 -1.17 31.66 -6.12
C GLU A 309 -0.55 30.75 -5.05
N LEU A 310 -0.61 29.42 -5.24
CA LEU A 310 -0.01 28.47 -4.30
C LEU A 310 1.53 28.43 -4.36
N HIS A 311 2.15 28.93 -5.45
CA HIS A 311 3.60 28.76 -5.66
C HIS A 311 4.31 29.99 -6.21
N ASP A 312 5.14 30.59 -5.36
CA ASP A 312 6.09 31.65 -5.71
C ASP A 312 7.08 31.25 -6.81
N ASP A 313 7.34 29.94 -7.00
CA ASP A 313 8.29 29.41 -8.01
C ASP A 313 7.77 29.44 -9.46
N VAL A 314 6.48 29.73 -9.68
CA VAL A 314 5.98 29.96 -11.05
C VAL A 314 6.46 31.33 -11.58
N PHE A 315 6.96 32.21 -10.71
CA PHE A 315 7.27 33.61 -11.01
C PHE A 315 8.76 33.95 -11.11
N HIS A 316 9.68 32.98 -11.06
CA HIS A 316 11.10 33.31 -11.01
C HIS A 316 11.95 32.63 -12.10
N ASP A 317 11.92 33.17 -13.32
CA ASP A 317 13.12 33.24 -14.18
C ASP A 317 13.02 34.29 -15.29
N SER A 318 13.08 35.58 -14.92
CA SER A 318 13.47 36.76 -15.74
C SER A 318 13.19 38.03 -14.89
N SER A 319 14.07 38.96 -14.55
CA SER A 319 15.42 39.30 -14.98
C SER A 319 16.04 40.18 -13.88
N SER A 320 17.24 39.84 -13.42
CA SER A 320 18.14 40.77 -12.76
C SER A 320 18.96 41.56 -13.79
N VAL A 321 18.33 42.26 -14.72
CA VAL A 321 18.93 43.36 -15.52
C VAL A 321 17.84 44.19 -16.25
N LEU A 322 17.35 45.27 -15.65
CA LEU A 322 17.56 46.65 -16.13
C LEU A 322 16.86 47.64 -15.19
N SER A 323 17.57 48.71 -14.84
CA SER A 323 17.04 49.85 -14.11
C SER A 323 16.07 50.70 -14.93
N SER A 324 15.31 51.52 -14.19
CA SER A 324 14.74 52.84 -14.52
C SER A 324 13.42 52.94 -15.31
N THR A 325 12.39 53.38 -14.56
CA THR A 325 11.40 54.41 -14.90
C THR A 325 10.55 54.23 -16.16
N THR A 326 9.26 53.91 -16.02
CA THR A 326 8.11 54.67 -16.60
C THR A 326 6.75 54.06 -16.22
N ASP A 327 5.79 54.96 -15.98
CA ASP A 327 4.31 54.91 -15.85
C ASP A 327 3.47 53.66 -15.43
N PRO A 328 2.40 53.86 -14.63
CA PRO A 328 1.46 52.83 -14.22
C PRO A 328 0.24 52.81 -15.18
N SER A 329 0.35 52.10 -16.28
CA SER A 329 -0.83 51.74 -17.07
C SER A 329 -0.54 50.55 -17.99
N GLN A 330 -0.80 49.34 -17.50
CA GLN A 330 -1.23 48.20 -18.32
C GLN A 330 -1.47 46.97 -17.43
N ASP A 331 -2.74 46.57 -17.34
CA ASP A 331 -3.23 45.38 -16.65
C ASP A 331 -3.03 44.10 -17.51
N SER A 332 -2.02 44.10 -18.39
CA SER A 332 -1.82 43.08 -19.44
C SER A 332 -0.55 42.23 -19.28
N ASP A 333 0.34 42.55 -18.33
CA ASP A 333 1.63 41.86 -18.18
C ASP A 333 1.61 40.69 -17.18
N LYS A 334 0.44 40.32 -16.64
CA LYS A 334 0.28 39.14 -15.77
C LYS A 334 0.23 37.82 -16.54
N HIS A 335 0.15 37.85 -17.87
CA HIS A 335 -0.01 36.64 -18.68
C HIS A 335 1.31 35.98 -19.10
N ASP A 336 2.48 36.59 -18.91
CA ASP A 336 3.77 35.88 -19.08
C ASP A 336 4.11 34.94 -17.89
N LEU A 337 3.22 34.88 -16.89
CA LEU A 337 3.45 34.30 -15.56
C LEU A 337 2.95 32.85 -15.38
N LEU A 338 2.71 32.12 -16.46
CA LEU A 338 2.25 30.73 -16.41
C LEU A 338 3.04 29.91 -17.43
N LYS A 339 4.27 29.53 -17.07
CA LYS A 339 5.19 28.74 -17.91
C LYS A 339 4.60 27.39 -18.35
N TYR A 340 3.62 26.87 -17.62
CA TYR A 340 3.03 25.56 -17.84
C TYR A 340 1.51 25.67 -17.94
N ARG A 341 0.97 25.70 -19.16
CA ARG A 341 -0.47 25.86 -19.45
C ARG A 341 -1.12 24.59 -19.96
N THR A 342 -0.35 23.58 -20.28
CA THR A 342 -0.82 22.29 -20.80
C THR A 342 -0.16 21.13 -20.06
N LEU A 343 -0.75 19.94 -20.15
CA LEU A 343 -0.14 18.71 -19.60
C LEU A 343 1.22 18.43 -20.24
N GLN A 344 1.37 18.69 -21.54
CA GLN A 344 2.64 18.51 -22.23
C GLN A 344 3.76 19.39 -21.67
N GLU A 345 3.45 20.64 -21.32
CA GLU A 345 4.42 21.58 -20.75
C GLU A 345 4.80 21.23 -19.32
N LEU A 346 3.90 20.61 -18.54
CA LEU A 346 4.19 20.15 -17.18
C LEU A 346 5.13 18.94 -17.11
N VAL A 347 5.17 18.10 -18.16
CA VAL A 347 5.99 16.87 -18.15
C VAL A 347 7.49 17.14 -18.00
N PRO A 348 8.11 18.08 -18.73
CA PRO A 348 9.50 18.47 -18.49
C PRO A 348 9.78 18.88 -17.04
N LEU A 349 8.89 19.68 -16.43
CA LEU A 349 9.03 20.07 -15.03
C LEU A 349 8.99 18.86 -14.11
N LEU A 350 8.00 17.96 -14.27
CA LEU A 350 7.92 16.73 -13.49
C LEU A 350 9.20 15.89 -13.60
N ARG A 351 9.75 15.76 -14.81
CA ARG A 351 11.01 15.03 -15.04
C ARG A 351 12.19 15.68 -14.35
N ASP A 352 12.30 17.00 -14.41
CA ASP A 352 13.36 17.74 -13.72
C ASP A 352 13.27 17.57 -12.21
N GLU A 353 12.07 17.65 -11.66
CA GLU A 353 11.81 17.47 -10.22
C GLU A 353 12.13 16.04 -9.76
N LEU A 354 11.78 15.02 -10.56
CA LEU A 354 12.19 13.63 -10.32
C LEU A 354 13.71 13.47 -10.34
N ARG A 355 14.40 14.06 -11.33
CA ARG A 355 15.86 14.00 -11.46
C ARG A 355 16.58 14.65 -10.28
N LEU A 356 16.05 15.77 -9.79
CA LEU A 356 16.59 16.47 -8.63
C LEU A 356 16.41 15.66 -7.34
N THR A 357 15.26 15.00 -7.18
CA THR A 357 14.99 14.17 -5.99
C THR A 357 15.72 12.83 -6.04
N PHE A 358 15.86 12.24 -7.23
CA PHE A 358 16.48 10.93 -7.46
C PHE A 358 17.67 11.03 -8.43
N PRO A 359 18.80 11.62 -8.01
CA PRO A 359 19.94 11.90 -8.90
C PRO A 359 20.62 10.65 -9.47
N ALA A 360 20.38 9.48 -8.88
CA ALA A 360 20.88 8.18 -9.34
C ALA A 360 19.74 7.26 -9.83
N GLY A 361 18.58 7.83 -10.17
CA GLY A 361 17.41 7.05 -10.60
C GLY A 361 16.95 6.05 -9.55
N SER A 362 16.78 4.78 -9.93
CA SER A 362 16.42 3.70 -9.01
C SER A 362 17.42 3.52 -7.86
N ASP A 363 18.71 3.85 -8.07
CA ASP A 363 19.72 3.76 -7.03
C ASP A 363 19.60 4.88 -6.00
N SER A 364 18.69 5.84 -6.17
CA SER A 364 18.31 6.79 -5.11
C SER A 364 17.25 6.22 -4.16
N LEU A 365 16.64 5.06 -4.46
CA LEU A 365 15.75 4.39 -3.52
C LEU A 365 16.51 3.42 -2.62
N GLY A 366 16.04 3.30 -1.38
CA GLY A 366 16.47 2.28 -0.44
C GLY A 366 16.07 0.87 -0.90
N SER A 367 16.81 -0.12 -0.43
CA SER A 367 16.60 -1.54 -0.74
C SER A 367 15.59 -2.20 0.21
N VAL A 368 15.07 -1.43 1.16
CA VAL A 368 14.12 -1.87 2.18
C VAL A 368 12.88 -1.00 2.17
N VAL A 369 11.75 -1.64 2.47
CA VAL A 369 10.42 -1.02 2.56
C VAL A 369 9.82 -1.29 3.93
N THR A 370 9.03 -0.34 4.44
CA THR A 370 8.49 -0.42 5.81
C THR A 370 6.97 -0.45 5.80
N VAL A 371 6.39 -1.25 6.70
CA VAL A 371 4.98 -1.13 7.09
C VAL A 371 4.93 -0.62 8.51
N ASP A 372 4.23 0.49 8.73
CA ASP A 372 3.94 1.03 10.06
C ASP A 372 2.52 0.63 10.50
N TYR A 373 2.41 -0.18 11.55
CA TYR A 373 1.11 -0.60 12.08
C TYR A 373 0.67 0.34 13.18
N ARG A 374 -0.54 0.89 13.02
CA ARG A 374 -1.15 1.79 14.00
C ARG A 374 -2.46 1.23 14.52
N LEU A 375 -2.71 1.43 15.81
CA LEU A 375 -3.95 1.01 16.44
C LEU A 375 -5.09 1.91 15.99
N ARG A 376 -6.24 1.32 15.67
CA ARG A 376 -7.43 2.04 15.27
C ARG A 376 -8.04 2.75 16.49
N GLY A 377 -8.11 4.09 16.43
CA GLY A 377 -8.57 4.96 17.52
C GLY A 377 -8.17 6.41 17.26
N GLN A 378 -8.50 7.34 18.17
CA GLN A 378 -8.30 8.78 17.96
C GLN A 378 -6.82 9.20 17.89
N GLU A 379 -5.95 8.52 18.64
CA GLU A 379 -4.52 8.86 18.69
C GLU A 379 -3.70 8.16 17.61
N GLY A 380 -4.13 6.98 17.14
CA GLY A 380 -3.39 6.22 16.13
C GLY A 380 -2.03 5.75 16.64
N GLU A 381 -1.98 5.27 17.90
CA GLU A 381 -0.75 4.82 18.56
C GLU A 381 -0.04 3.76 17.72
N GLN A 382 1.29 3.89 17.63
CA GLN A 382 2.12 2.95 16.90
C GLN A 382 2.19 1.60 17.62
N ILE A 383 1.83 0.53 16.94
CA ILE A 383 1.93 -0.86 17.40
C ILE A 383 3.35 -1.38 17.16
N GLY A 384 3.90 -1.09 15.98
CA GLY A 384 5.22 -1.54 15.58
C GLY A 384 5.41 -1.48 14.06
N THR A 385 6.63 -1.70 13.62
CA THR A 385 7.00 -1.68 12.20
C THR A 385 7.46 -3.06 11.74
N ASN A 386 7.17 -3.39 10.48
CA ASN A 386 7.79 -4.51 9.78
C ASN A 386 8.62 -3.96 8.63
N ILE A 387 9.91 -4.30 8.60
CA ILE A 387 10.84 -3.91 7.54
C ILE A 387 11.11 -5.12 6.68
N VAL A 388 11.03 -4.94 5.36
CA VAL A 388 11.18 -6.02 4.39
C VAL A 388 12.13 -5.56 3.31
N ALA A 389 13.10 -6.40 2.93
CA ALA A 389 13.94 -6.14 1.78
C ALA A 389 13.14 -6.27 0.48
N VAL A 390 13.43 -5.43 -0.51
CA VAL A 390 12.78 -5.46 -1.81
C VAL A 390 13.37 -6.60 -2.63
N ASP A 391 12.50 -7.47 -3.10
CA ASP A 391 12.84 -8.56 -4.00
C ASP A 391 11.97 -8.46 -5.27
N PRO A 392 12.55 -8.00 -6.41
CA PRO A 392 11.82 -7.92 -7.67
C PRO A 392 11.28 -9.27 -8.15
N GLN A 393 11.97 -10.38 -7.87
CA GLN A 393 11.58 -11.70 -8.37
C GLN A 393 10.27 -12.17 -7.73
N VAL A 394 10.09 -11.87 -6.44
CA VAL A 394 8.84 -12.19 -5.71
C VAL A 394 7.65 -11.43 -6.31
N LEU A 395 7.85 -10.16 -6.69
CA LEU A 395 6.80 -9.37 -7.34
C LEU A 395 6.52 -9.89 -8.75
N ASP A 396 7.55 -10.21 -9.53
CA ASP A 396 7.40 -10.69 -10.90
C ASP A 396 6.69 -12.05 -10.95
N GLN A 397 7.01 -12.96 -10.03
CA GLN A 397 6.28 -14.23 -9.88
C GLN A 397 4.80 -14.00 -9.56
N TYR A 398 4.51 -13.14 -8.58
CA TYR A 398 3.14 -12.80 -8.22
C TYR A 398 2.37 -12.21 -9.42
N LEU A 399 2.94 -11.20 -10.09
CA LEU A 399 2.30 -10.57 -11.24
C LEU A 399 2.16 -11.53 -12.42
N GLY A 400 3.12 -12.42 -12.65
CA GLY A 400 3.05 -13.43 -13.70
C GLY A 400 1.84 -14.35 -13.55
N ASP A 401 1.60 -14.88 -12.36
CA ASP A 401 0.45 -15.75 -12.07
C ASP A 401 -0.86 -14.95 -12.03
N TYR A 402 -0.83 -13.77 -11.40
CA TYR A 402 -2.02 -12.96 -11.22
C TYR A 402 -2.54 -12.38 -12.53
N MET A 403 -1.65 -12.00 -13.45
CA MET A 403 -2.05 -11.47 -14.76
C MET A 403 -2.60 -12.56 -15.69
N GLN A 404 -2.21 -13.84 -15.53
CA GLN A 404 -2.87 -14.95 -16.26
C GLN A 404 -4.35 -15.05 -15.89
N TRP A 405 -4.67 -14.87 -14.60
CA TRP A 405 -6.06 -14.81 -14.14
C TRP A 405 -6.80 -13.61 -14.74
N TRP A 406 -6.20 -12.40 -14.71
CA TRP A 406 -6.80 -11.21 -15.32
C TRP A 406 -7.07 -11.33 -16.82
N ARG A 407 -6.23 -12.07 -17.56
CA ARG A 407 -6.43 -12.36 -18.99
C ARG A 407 -7.43 -13.48 -19.24
N GLY A 408 -7.92 -14.17 -18.20
CA GLY A 408 -8.83 -15.30 -18.31
C GLY A 408 -8.14 -16.60 -18.77
N GLU A 409 -6.81 -16.66 -18.74
CA GLU A 409 -6.01 -17.86 -19.10
C GLU A 409 -6.10 -18.93 -18.01
N ARG A 410 -6.49 -18.52 -16.79
CA ARG A 410 -6.59 -19.33 -15.58
C ARG A 410 -7.80 -18.88 -14.76
N SER A 411 -8.46 -19.82 -14.08
CA SER A 411 -9.52 -19.51 -13.11
C SER A 411 -8.95 -18.97 -11.79
N ALA A 412 -9.70 -18.13 -11.08
CA ALA A 412 -9.30 -17.66 -9.76
C ALA A 412 -9.12 -18.84 -8.79
N THR A 413 -8.17 -18.70 -7.87
CA THR A 413 -7.97 -19.70 -6.79
C THR A 413 -8.41 -19.15 -5.44
N GLY A 414 -8.93 -20.04 -4.60
CA GLY A 414 -9.14 -19.75 -3.19
C GLY A 414 -7.82 -19.60 -2.43
N VAL A 415 -7.93 -19.47 -1.12
CA VAL A 415 -6.75 -19.39 -0.24
C VAL A 415 -6.08 -20.75 -0.09
N GLU A 416 -4.82 -20.77 0.32
CA GLU A 416 -4.18 -22.01 0.81
C GLU A 416 -4.87 -22.47 2.10
N ILE A 417 -4.80 -23.77 2.42
CA ILE A 417 -5.53 -24.37 3.56
C ILE A 417 -5.09 -23.72 4.88
N GLU A 418 -3.81 -23.38 5.01
CA GLU A 418 -3.19 -22.69 6.13
C GLU A 418 -3.73 -21.26 6.32
N GLU A 419 -4.30 -20.68 5.26
CA GLU A 419 -4.87 -19.34 5.22
C GLU A 419 -6.40 -19.33 5.32
N ALA A 420 -7.04 -20.48 5.57
CA ALA A 420 -8.49 -20.61 5.67
C ALA A 420 -9.11 -19.67 6.73
N TYR A 421 -8.35 -19.21 7.72
CA TYR A 421 -8.79 -18.21 8.71
C TYR A 421 -9.29 -16.90 8.07
N LYS A 422 -8.81 -16.56 6.86
CA LYS A 422 -9.27 -15.40 6.10
C LYS A 422 -10.76 -15.49 5.74
N CYS A 423 -11.29 -16.69 5.60
CA CYS A 423 -12.69 -16.94 5.27
C CYS A 423 -13.65 -16.48 6.37
N SER A 424 -13.22 -16.44 7.64
CA SER A 424 -14.04 -15.98 8.76
C SER A 424 -14.42 -14.49 8.66
N PHE A 425 -13.72 -13.72 7.83
CA PHE A 425 -13.96 -12.29 7.62
C PHE A 425 -14.48 -11.99 6.20
N CYS A 426 -14.78 -13.02 5.41
CA CYS A 426 -15.17 -12.89 4.01
C CYS A 426 -16.70 -12.73 3.87
N GLU A 427 -17.16 -11.68 3.19
CA GLU A 427 -18.60 -11.47 2.94
C GLU A 427 -19.22 -12.52 2.01
N PHE A 428 -18.39 -13.24 1.24
CA PHE A 428 -18.82 -14.31 0.33
C PHE A 428 -18.65 -15.71 0.91
N ALA A 429 -18.32 -15.81 2.21
CA ALA A 429 -17.98 -17.09 2.82
C ALA A 429 -19.07 -18.15 2.62
N GLU A 430 -20.35 -17.77 2.66
CA GLU A 430 -21.48 -18.69 2.51
C GLU A 430 -21.67 -19.24 1.07
N ILE A 431 -21.18 -18.52 0.06
CA ILE A 431 -21.34 -18.88 -1.36
C ILE A 431 -20.02 -19.26 -2.04
N CYS A 432 -18.96 -19.44 -1.26
CA CYS A 432 -17.61 -19.62 -1.76
C CYS A 432 -17.38 -21.05 -2.28
N SER A 433 -17.12 -21.18 -3.58
CA SER A 433 -16.92 -22.48 -4.24
C SER A 433 -15.72 -23.25 -3.65
N TRP A 434 -14.64 -22.54 -3.29
CA TRP A 434 -13.49 -23.16 -2.63
C TRP A 434 -13.85 -23.76 -1.26
N ARG A 435 -14.68 -23.08 -0.44
CA ARG A 435 -15.13 -23.64 0.85
C ARG A 435 -15.99 -24.87 0.64
N GLU A 436 -16.90 -24.82 -0.33
CA GLU A 436 -17.76 -25.95 -0.69
C GLU A 436 -16.93 -27.18 -1.10
N GLU A 437 -15.87 -26.99 -1.87
CA GLU A 437 -14.96 -28.06 -2.30
C GLU A 437 -14.18 -28.66 -1.11
N ILE A 438 -13.62 -27.81 -0.25
CA ILE A 438 -12.90 -28.24 0.96
C ILE A 438 -13.82 -28.98 1.92
N ASP A 439 -15.06 -28.52 2.13
CA ASP A 439 -16.03 -29.17 3.00
C ASP A 439 -16.44 -30.56 2.46
N LYS A 440 -16.64 -30.69 1.14
CA LYS A 440 -16.88 -31.98 0.48
C LYS A 440 -15.71 -32.94 0.66
N GLU A 441 -14.48 -32.47 0.49
CA GLU A 441 -13.28 -33.28 0.68
C GLU A 441 -13.10 -33.72 2.15
N ASN A 442 -13.39 -32.83 3.11
CA ASN A 442 -13.35 -33.16 4.53
C ASN A 442 -14.41 -34.20 4.92
N LEU A 443 -15.63 -34.07 4.40
CA LEU A 443 -16.70 -35.06 4.58
C LEU A 443 -16.29 -36.43 4.00
N ARG A 444 -15.69 -36.45 2.80
CA ARG A 444 -15.18 -37.68 2.18
C ARG A 444 -14.12 -38.35 3.05
N ARG A 445 -13.14 -37.58 3.55
CA ARG A 445 -12.10 -38.08 4.46
C ARG A 445 -12.67 -38.60 5.78
N ALA A 446 -13.70 -37.96 6.32
CA ALA A 446 -14.37 -38.43 7.54
C ALA A 446 -15.09 -39.77 7.30
N GLN A 447 -15.83 -39.89 6.18
CA GLN A 447 -16.51 -41.13 5.79
C GLN A 447 -15.53 -42.28 5.57
N GLU A 448 -14.41 -42.02 4.89
CA GLU A 448 -13.34 -43.01 4.68
C GLU A 448 -12.75 -43.50 6.02
N LYS A 449 -12.49 -42.59 6.96
CA LYS A 449 -12.02 -42.94 8.32
C LYS A 449 -13.05 -43.79 9.09
N THR A 450 -14.32 -43.41 9.05
CA THR A 450 -15.39 -44.18 9.72
C THR A 450 -15.56 -45.57 9.08
N CYS A 451 -15.46 -45.68 7.75
CA CYS A 451 -15.51 -46.95 7.06
C CYS A 451 -14.31 -47.84 7.43
N ALA A 452 -13.10 -47.28 7.47
CA ALA A 452 -11.89 -47.98 7.90
C ALA A 452 -11.97 -48.46 9.35
N GLN A 453 -12.49 -47.64 10.28
CA GLN A 453 -12.71 -48.04 11.67
C GLN A 453 -13.71 -49.20 11.78
N ARG A 454 -14.84 -49.13 11.07
CA ARG A 454 -15.83 -50.22 11.04
C ARG A 454 -15.26 -51.52 10.48
N MET A 455 -14.42 -51.45 9.43
CA MET A 455 -13.75 -52.63 8.88
C MET A 455 -12.67 -53.20 9.81
N GLY A 456 -11.98 -52.35 10.59
CA GLY A 456 -11.02 -52.77 11.61
C GLY A 456 -11.66 -53.49 12.80
N GLU A 457 -12.83 -53.04 13.27
CA GLU A 457 -13.59 -53.69 14.35
C GLU A 457 -14.13 -55.07 13.96
N VAL A 458 -14.59 -55.22 12.71
CA VAL A 458 -15.07 -56.52 12.18
C VAL A 458 -13.91 -57.53 12.04
N GLY A 459 -12.69 -57.07 11.78
CA GLY A 459 -11.48 -57.91 11.72
C GLY A 459 -11.00 -58.44 13.09
N ALA A 460 -11.25 -57.72 14.19
CA ALA A 460 -10.83 -58.10 15.53
C ALA A 460 -11.79 -59.11 16.22
N GLY A 461 -13.05 -59.17 15.80
CA GLY A 461 -14.07 -60.07 16.37
C GLY A 461 -14.00 -61.54 15.92
N GLY A 462 -13.09 -61.89 15.01
CA GLY A 462 -13.10 -63.19 14.30
C GLY A 462 -12.32 -64.35 14.94
N ARG A 463 -11.49 -64.16 15.98
CA ARG A 463 -10.74 -65.27 16.61
C ARG A 463 -11.49 -65.87 17.81
N ARG A 464 -12.58 -66.62 17.55
CA ARG A 464 -13.10 -67.58 18.53
C ARG A 464 -12.16 -68.79 18.60
N LYS A 465 -11.49 -68.96 19.74
CA LYS A 465 -10.74 -70.19 20.07
C LYS A 465 -11.68 -71.40 20.01
N PRO A 466 -11.32 -72.52 19.38
CA PRO A 466 -12.10 -73.75 19.48
C PRO A 466 -12.02 -74.26 20.92
N GLY A 467 -13.18 -74.46 21.55
CA GLY A 467 -13.29 -74.98 22.91
C GLY A 467 -12.78 -76.44 23.02
N PRO A 468 -12.25 -76.86 24.17
CA PRO A 468 -11.71 -78.21 24.33
C PRO A 468 -12.85 -79.23 24.34
N LYS A 469 -12.67 -80.31 23.56
CA LYS A 469 -13.54 -81.48 23.56
C LYS A 469 -13.55 -82.14 24.95
N ALA A 470 -14.73 -82.43 25.46
CA ALA A 470 -14.93 -83.29 26.63
C ALA A 470 -14.39 -84.70 26.33
N LEU A 471 -13.52 -85.21 27.21
CA LEU A 471 -13.11 -86.60 27.25
C LEU A 471 -13.89 -87.30 28.37
N ASN A 472 -14.49 -88.43 27.99
CA ASN A 472 -15.22 -89.35 28.85
C ASN A 472 -14.34 -89.94 29.96
N GLU A 473 -14.99 -90.24 31.08
CA GLU A 473 -14.60 -91.25 32.07
C GLU A 473 -14.28 -92.59 31.39
N GLU A 474 -13.23 -93.29 31.86
CA GLU A 474 -13.30 -94.70 32.27
C GLU A 474 -11.97 -95.22 32.84
N ALA A 475 -12.12 -96.06 33.88
CA ALA A 475 -11.29 -97.21 34.27
C ALA A 475 -9.98 -97.03 35.09
N GLN A 476 -10.13 -97.33 36.39
CA GLN A 476 -9.46 -98.40 37.16
C GLN A 476 -7.93 -98.47 37.23
N GLY A 477 -7.42 -98.54 38.47
CA GLY A 477 -6.08 -99.06 38.81
C GLY A 477 -5.52 -98.44 40.08
#